data_AF-A0A1F3JUU6-F1
#
_entry.id   AF-A0A1F3JUU6-F1
#
_cell.length_a   1.000
_cell.length_b   1.000
_cell.length_c   1.000
_cell.angle_alpha   90.00
_cell.angle_beta   90.00
_cell.angle_gamma   90.00
#
_symmetry.space_group_name_H-M   'P 1'
#
loop_
_entity.id
_entity.type
_entity.pdbx_description
1 polymer ?
#
loop_
_entity_poly.entity_id
_entity_poly.type
_entity_poly.pdbx_seq_one_letter_code
_entity_poly.pdbx_strand_id
1 'polypeptide(L)'
;MKKILSLFIVALLAIAFVSCKKDYTCKCNYTSTYSIYGYDYLTDTIVVTGTNTKTSTTEKTFNNSKKKAESDCKSEGYSTVDEDGNTEKMDCTIQ
;
A
#
# COMPACT_ATOMS: atom_id res chain seq x y z
N MET A 1 48.30 39.12 -13.71
CA MET A 1 47.89 37.71 -13.51
C MET A 1 46.41 37.67 -13.12
N LYS A 2 45.50 37.34 -14.06
CA LYS A 2 44.06 37.19 -13.78
C LYS A 2 43.77 35.70 -13.55
N LYS A 3 43.47 35.30 -12.32
CA LYS A 3 42.96 33.95 -12.00
C LYS A 3 41.43 34.01 -11.98
N ILE A 4 40.79 33.57 -13.06
CA ILE A 4 39.35 33.26 -13.06
C ILE A 4 39.27 31.73 -12.99
N LEU A 5 39.34 31.22 -11.76
CA LEU A 5 39.25 29.79 -11.50
C LEU A 5 37.77 29.41 -11.43
N SER A 6 37.27 28.87 -12.56
CA SER A 6 36.27 27.80 -12.62
C SER A 6 35.03 27.92 -11.72
N LEU A 7 34.01 28.63 -12.20
CA LEU A 7 32.62 28.53 -11.70
C LEU A 7 31.81 27.43 -12.41
N PHE A 8 32.42 26.59 -13.23
CA PHE A 8 31.70 25.64 -14.11
C PHE A 8 31.24 24.34 -13.44
N ILE A 9 31.59 24.07 -12.18
CA ILE A 9 31.31 22.76 -11.55
C ILE A 9 29.89 22.70 -10.95
N VAL A 10 29.25 23.83 -10.66
CA VAL A 10 27.92 23.82 -10.02
C VAL A 10 26.81 23.36 -10.99
N ALA A 11 27.00 23.53 -12.30
CA ALA A 11 26.00 23.16 -13.30
C ALA A 11 25.92 21.64 -13.61
N LEU A 12 26.98 20.87 -13.34
CA LEU A 12 26.98 19.42 -13.64
C LEU A 12 26.27 18.57 -12.58
N LEU A 13 26.08 19.09 -11.36
CA LEU A 13 25.35 18.37 -10.29
C LEU A 13 23.82 18.47 -10.45
N ALA A 14 23.31 19.40 -11.27
CA ALA A 14 21.88 19.58 -11.47
C ALA A 14 21.26 18.55 -12.45
N ILE A 15 22.06 17.86 -13.26
CA ILE A 15 21.57 16.97 -14.35
C ILE A 15 21.51 15.49 -13.91
N ALA A 16 22.09 15.13 -12.75
CA ALA A 16 22.14 13.74 -12.30
C ALA A 16 20.87 13.22 -11.58
N PHE A 17 19.81 14.03 -11.46
CA PHE A 17 18.53 13.60 -10.87
C PHE A 17 17.40 13.52 -11.90
N VAL A 18 17.71 13.18 -13.16
CA VAL A 18 16.70 12.46 -13.96
C VAL A 18 16.53 11.11 -13.26
N SER A 19 15.72 11.08 -12.20
CA SER A 19 15.32 9.85 -11.53
C SER A 19 14.84 8.94 -12.64
N CYS A 20 15.59 7.86 -12.90
CA CYS A 20 15.19 6.88 -13.91
C CYS A 20 13.81 6.39 -13.52
N LYS A 21 12.78 6.90 -14.21
CA LYS A 21 11.43 6.40 -14.04
C LYS A 21 11.43 5.02 -14.66
N LYS A 22 10.97 4.06 -13.87
CA LYS A 22 10.69 2.71 -14.33
C LYS A 22 9.27 2.38 -13.92
N ASP A 23 8.70 1.42 -14.61
CA ASP A 23 7.44 0.83 -14.21
C ASP A 23 7.71 -0.10 -13.03
N TYR A 24 7.01 0.14 -11.93
CA TYR A 24 6.99 -0.73 -10.76
C TYR A 24 5.57 -1.21 -10.53
N THR A 25 5.39 -2.50 -10.33
CA THR A 25 4.06 -3.08 -10.08
C THR A 25 3.84 -3.19 -8.59
N CYS A 26 2.81 -2.53 -8.09
CA CYS A 26 2.31 -2.69 -6.74
C CYS A 26 1.24 -3.78 -6.73
N LYS A 27 1.47 -4.82 -5.94
CA LYS A 27 0.53 -5.91 -5.72
C LYS A 27 -0.13 -5.74 -4.36
N CYS A 28 -1.44 -5.61 -4.34
CA CYS A 28 -2.26 -5.43 -3.16
C CYS A 28 -3.12 -6.66 -2.92
N ASN A 29 -3.02 -7.23 -1.72
CA ASN A 29 -3.88 -8.32 -1.28
C ASN A 29 -4.94 -7.75 -0.34
N TYR A 30 -6.19 -7.78 -0.78
CA TYR A 30 -7.34 -7.44 0.04
C TYR A 30 -7.82 -8.69 0.78
N THR A 31 -8.08 -8.55 2.08
CA THR A 31 -8.64 -9.58 2.95
C THR A 31 -9.79 -8.97 3.74
N SER A 32 -10.97 -9.57 3.65
CA SER A 32 -12.14 -9.21 4.45
C SER A 32 -12.56 -10.41 5.28
N THR A 33 -12.70 -10.22 6.59
CA THR A 33 -13.21 -11.24 7.51
C THR A 33 -14.46 -10.72 8.20
N TYR A 34 -15.57 -11.44 8.05
CA TYR A 34 -16.85 -11.08 8.65
C TYR A 34 -17.40 -12.19 9.54
N SER A 35 -18.03 -11.79 10.63
CA SER A 35 -18.72 -12.65 11.58
C SER A 35 -19.96 -13.28 10.95
N ILE A 36 -20.21 -14.53 11.30
CA ILE A 36 -21.42 -15.27 10.96
C ILE A 36 -22.25 -15.36 12.23
N TYR A 37 -23.46 -14.81 12.18
CA TYR A 37 -24.38 -14.82 13.31
C TYR A 37 -25.35 -15.99 13.22
N GLY A 38 -25.59 -16.63 14.36
CA GLY A 38 -26.64 -17.63 14.55
C GLY A 38 -27.50 -17.28 15.75
N TYR A 39 -28.65 -17.93 15.84
CA TYR A 39 -29.58 -17.75 16.95
C TYR A 39 -29.46 -18.90 17.94
N ASP A 40 -29.22 -18.61 19.21
CA ASP A 40 -29.27 -19.59 20.29
C ASP A 40 -30.67 -19.59 20.90
N TYR A 41 -31.41 -20.67 20.67
CA TYR A 41 -32.79 -20.84 21.16
C TYR A 41 -32.88 -21.16 22.66
N LEU A 42 -31.78 -21.57 23.31
CA LEU A 42 -31.77 -21.84 24.75
C LEU A 42 -31.64 -20.56 25.57
N THR A 43 -30.88 -19.59 25.06
CA THR A 43 -30.64 -18.29 25.71
C THR A 43 -31.42 -17.15 25.08
N ASP A 44 -32.11 -17.39 23.96
CA ASP A 44 -32.88 -16.39 23.20
C ASP A 44 -32.03 -15.18 22.75
N THR A 45 -30.81 -15.46 22.27
CA THR A 45 -29.80 -14.43 21.93
C THR A 45 -29.12 -14.71 20.59
N ILE A 46 -28.69 -13.64 19.90
CA ILE A 46 -27.80 -13.73 18.74
C ILE A 46 -26.37 -13.97 19.22
N VAL A 47 -25.70 -14.97 18.64
CA VAL A 47 -24.31 -15.31 18.95
C VAL A 47 -23.47 -15.39 17.68
N VAL A 48 -22.18 -15.07 17.79
CA VAL A 48 -21.22 -15.33 16.72
C VAL A 48 -20.98 -16.83 16.65
N THR A 49 -21.28 -17.43 15.51
CA THR A 49 -21.14 -18.88 15.26
C THR A 49 -19.91 -19.23 14.43
N GLY A 50 -19.27 -18.23 13.83
CA GLY A 50 -18.04 -18.40 13.07
C GLY A 50 -17.64 -17.12 12.35
N THR A 51 -16.64 -17.23 11.48
CA THR A 51 -16.17 -16.14 10.62
C THR A 51 -15.97 -16.65 9.20
N ASN A 52 -16.24 -15.81 8.21
CA ASN A 52 -15.89 -16.05 6.82
C ASN A 52 -14.78 -15.09 6.40
N THR A 53 -13.75 -15.61 5.74
CA THR A 53 -12.67 -14.80 5.18
C THR A 53 -12.69 -14.86 3.65
N LYS A 54 -12.60 -13.70 3.01
CA LYS A 54 -12.47 -13.55 1.56
C LYS A 54 -11.18 -12.81 1.25
N THR A 55 -10.45 -13.32 0.26
CA THR A 55 -9.21 -12.69 -0.22
C THR A 55 -9.31 -12.40 -1.71
N SER A 56 -8.83 -11.23 -2.13
CA SER A 56 -8.64 -10.89 -3.54
C SER A 56 -7.30 -10.17 -3.74
N THR A 57 -6.80 -10.20 -4.96
CA THR A 57 -5.54 -9.54 -5.32
C THR A 57 -5.79 -8.54 -6.43
N THR A 58 -5.22 -7.34 -6.29
CA THR A 58 -5.22 -6.29 -7.30
C THR A 58 -3.79 -5.85 -7.58
N GLU A 59 -3.54 -5.40 -8.80
CA GLU A 59 -2.22 -4.92 -9.23
C GLU A 59 -2.35 -3.53 -9.85
N LYS A 60 -1.39 -2.66 -9.55
CA LYS A 60 -1.33 -1.27 -10.02
C LYS A 60 0.10 -0.92 -10.38
N THR A 61 0.31 -0.37 -11.57
CA THR A 61 1.66 0.01 -12.03
C THR A 61 1.92 1.49 -11.82
N PHE A 62 3.09 1.82 -11.28
CA PHE A 62 3.56 3.19 -11.08
C PHE A 62 4.78 3.46 -11.95
N ASN A 63 4.68 4.44 -12.85
CA ASN A 63 5.81 4.95 -13.61
C ASN A 63 6.47 6.10 -12.83
N ASN A 64 7.42 5.77 -11.96
CA ASN A 64 8.08 6.76 -11.11
C ASN A 64 9.49 6.34 -10.70
N SER A 65 10.15 7.17 -9.90
CA SER A 65 11.32 6.73 -9.14
C SER A 65 10.93 5.60 -8.18
N LYS A 66 11.85 4.67 -7.91
CA LYS A 66 11.64 3.55 -6.98
C LYS A 66 11.06 4.01 -5.63
N LYS A 67 11.69 5.00 -5.00
CA LYS A 67 11.27 5.54 -3.69
C LYS A 67 9.84 6.07 -3.71
N LYS A 68 9.44 6.76 -4.80
CA LYS A 68 8.08 7.28 -4.92
C LYS A 68 7.08 6.16 -5.20
N ALA A 69 7.40 5.21 -6.08
CA ALA A 69 6.55 4.05 -6.32
C ALA A 69 6.34 3.21 -5.04
N GLU A 70 7.39 3.04 -4.22
CA GLU A 70 7.30 2.38 -2.91
C GLU A 70 6.37 3.14 -1.95
N SER A 71 6.51 4.46 -1.88
CA SER A 71 5.66 5.31 -1.03
C SER A 71 4.21 5.27 -1.47
N ASP A 72 3.96 5.39 -2.77
CA ASP A 72 2.62 5.38 -3.35
C ASP A 72 1.97 4.00 -3.13
N CYS A 73 2.71 2.91 -3.37
CA CYS A 73 2.22 1.54 -3.14
C CYS A 73 1.86 1.29 -1.66
N LYS A 74 2.69 1.74 -0.72
CA LYS A 74 2.40 1.60 0.72
C LYS A 74 1.18 2.42 1.16
N SER A 75 0.93 3.56 0.52
CA SER A 75 -0.21 4.42 0.86
C SER A 75 -1.57 3.83 0.47
N GLU A 76 -1.60 2.83 -0.41
CA GLU A 76 -2.81 2.08 -0.74
C GLU A 76 -3.19 1.06 0.35
N GLY A 77 -2.23 0.71 1.24
CA GLY A 77 -2.47 -0.25 2.30
C GLY A 77 -3.31 0.32 3.44
N TYR A 78 -4.24 -0.47 3.96
CA TYR A 78 -5.08 -0.09 5.09
C TYR A 78 -5.48 -1.30 5.95
N SER A 79 -5.96 -1.03 7.16
CA SER A 79 -6.58 -2.01 8.04
C SER A 79 -7.67 -1.32 8.84
N THR A 80 -8.88 -1.85 8.79
CA THR A 80 -10.04 -1.36 9.55
C THR A 80 -10.66 -2.52 10.33
N VAL A 81 -11.27 -2.16 11.46
CA VAL A 81 -12.04 -3.08 12.30
C VAL A 81 -13.33 -2.32 12.67
N ASP A 82 -14.48 -2.95 12.49
CA ASP A 82 -15.77 -2.37 12.88
C ASP A 82 -16.18 -2.77 14.32
N GLU A 83 -17.33 -2.27 14.77
CA GLU A 83 -17.86 -2.54 16.12
C GLU A 83 -18.19 -4.03 16.35
N ASP A 84 -18.43 -4.77 15.27
CA ASP A 84 -18.74 -6.20 15.26
C ASP A 84 -17.47 -7.07 15.23
N GLY A 85 -16.28 -6.45 15.20
CA GLY A 85 -14.99 -7.13 15.09
C GLY A 85 -14.69 -7.67 13.69
N ASN A 86 -15.48 -7.30 12.67
CA ASN A 86 -15.17 -7.61 11.28
C ASN A 86 -13.96 -6.80 10.86
N THR A 87 -13.11 -7.40 10.03
CA THR A 87 -11.85 -6.79 9.62
C THR A 87 -11.81 -6.64 8.10
N GLU A 88 -11.33 -5.50 7.64
CA GLU A 88 -10.90 -5.32 6.25
C GLU A 88 -9.45 -4.87 6.23
N LYS A 89 -8.65 -5.51 5.40
CA LYS A 89 -7.22 -5.25 5.31
C LYS A 89 -6.79 -5.26 3.85
N MET A 90 -5.94 -4.32 3.48
CA MET A 90 -5.23 -4.32 2.21
C MET A 90 -3.73 -4.22 2.47
N ASP A 91 -2.99 -5.27 2.11
CA ASP A 91 -1.53 -5.30 2.19
C ASP A 91 -0.94 -5.11 0.79
N CYS A 92 -0.20 -4.02 0.58
CA CYS A 92 0.40 -3.68 -0.70
C CYS A 92 1.92 -3.81 -0.67
N THR A 93 2.49 -4.49 -1.67
CA THR A 93 3.94 -4.70 -1.82
C THR A 93 4.37 -4.37 -3.25
N ILE A 94 5.48 -3.65 -3.38
CA ILE A 94 6.08 -3.35 -4.68
C ILE A 94 6.86 -4.57 -5.21
N GLN A 95 6.78 -4.79 -6.52
CA GLN A 95 7.53 -5.79 -7.28
C GLN A 95 8.53 -5.11 -8.24
#